data_AF-A0A381VH95-F1
#
_entry.id   AF-A0A381VH95-F1
#
_cell.length_a   1.000
_cell.length_b   1.000
_cell.length_c   1.000
_cell.angle_alpha   90.00
_cell.angle_beta   90.00
_cell.angle_gamma   90.00
#
_symmetry.space_group_name_H-M   'P 1'
#
loop_
_entity.id
_entity.type
_entity.pdbx_description
1 polymer ?
#
loop_
_entity_poly.entity_id
_entity_poly.type
_entity_poly.pdbx_seq_one_letter_code
_entity_poly.pdbx_strand_id
1 'polypeptide(L)'
;MRQNYGQPQIKFDIKEHIKDLKEMSLEDYEKIIEVFSHVDFCGQIGDPIFHTQFHKLLEMSKNVTLRIHSAATQRPREWYKKSFETNPKAIWIFGLDGLPEESHIYRVNQDGKKLFEVMKLAVSMNINIYWKYILFKYNQDHIKEAFNLAKKEHMNFRLVQSGRWKAKGEYDDLRPTISTTVPEWGTILRP
;
A
#
# COMPACT_ATOMS: atom_id res chain seq x y z
N MET A 1 -13.16 -14.13 21.68
CA MET A 1 -14.28 -14.09 20.72
C MET A 1 -13.80 -13.35 19.49
N ARG A 2 -13.73 -13.99 18.31
CA ARG A 2 -13.37 -13.32 17.06
C ARG A 2 -14.58 -12.50 16.61
N GLN A 3 -14.52 -11.18 16.71
CA GLN A 3 -15.53 -10.31 16.10
C GLN A 3 -15.30 -10.32 14.60
N ASN A 4 -16.26 -10.87 13.85
CA ASN A 4 -16.25 -10.87 12.40
C ASN A 4 -16.59 -9.46 11.92
N TYR A 5 -15.57 -8.70 11.56
CA TYR A 5 -15.73 -7.39 10.93
C TYR A 5 -15.90 -7.55 9.42
N GLY A 6 -17.02 -7.07 8.88
CA GLY A 6 -17.29 -7.01 7.45
C GLY A 6 -18.18 -8.16 6.95
N GLN A 7 -19.38 -7.80 6.48
CA GLN A 7 -20.20 -8.68 5.64
C GLN A 7 -19.36 -9.14 4.43
N PRO A 8 -19.37 -10.44 4.07
CA PRO A 8 -18.69 -10.90 2.88
C PRO A 8 -19.28 -10.18 1.67
N GLN A 9 -18.40 -9.68 0.79
CA GLN A 9 -18.80 -9.30 -0.57
C GLN A 9 -19.75 -10.39 -1.10
N ILE A 10 -20.94 -9.98 -1.57
CA ILE A 10 -21.88 -10.82 -2.34
C ILE A 10 -21.06 -11.88 -3.07
N LYS A 11 -21.12 -13.16 -2.64
CA LYS A 11 -20.22 -14.27 -3.04
C LYS A 11 -19.43 -13.95 -4.32
N PHE A 12 -18.37 -13.16 -4.20
CA PHE A 12 -17.59 -12.70 -5.33
C PHE A 12 -16.59 -13.82 -5.53
N ASP A 13 -16.90 -14.75 -6.43
CA ASP A 13 -15.95 -15.79 -6.76
C ASP A 13 -14.81 -15.14 -7.55
N ILE A 14 -13.81 -14.67 -6.80
CA ILE A 14 -12.64 -14.02 -7.33
C ILE A 14 -11.93 -14.91 -8.34
N LYS A 15 -12.01 -16.25 -8.20
CA LYS A 15 -11.36 -17.19 -9.12
C LYS A 15 -11.97 -17.11 -10.52
N GLU A 16 -13.29 -17.03 -10.61
CA GLU A 16 -13.97 -16.89 -11.91
C GLU A 16 -13.67 -15.56 -12.59
N HIS A 17 -13.47 -14.48 -11.81
CA HIS A 17 -13.23 -13.14 -12.35
C HIS A 17 -11.76 -12.89 -12.70
N ILE A 18 -10.83 -13.67 -12.17
CA ILE A 18 -9.40 -13.53 -12.47
C ILE A 18 -8.86 -14.56 -13.47
N LYS A 19 -9.65 -15.58 -13.86
CA LYS A 19 -9.18 -16.69 -14.68
C LYS A 19 -8.60 -16.28 -16.03
N ASP A 20 -9.13 -15.20 -16.62
CA ASP A 20 -8.71 -14.68 -17.93
C ASP A 20 -7.81 -13.45 -17.81
N LEU A 21 -7.51 -12.99 -16.58
CA LEU A 21 -6.58 -11.87 -16.37
C LEU A 21 -5.16 -12.30 -16.75
N LYS A 22 -4.50 -11.44 -17.52
CA LYS A 22 -3.10 -11.60 -17.90
C LYS A 22 -2.28 -10.49 -17.30
N GLU A 23 -1.03 -10.82 -16.97
CA GLU A 23 -0.03 -9.82 -16.65
C GLU A 23 0.23 -8.93 -17.88
N MET A 24 0.61 -7.68 -17.62
CA MET A 24 1.00 -6.77 -18.68
C MET A 24 2.31 -7.24 -19.30
N SER A 25 2.39 -7.28 -20.62
CA SER A 25 3.63 -7.62 -21.33
C SER A 25 4.66 -6.49 -21.17
N LEU A 26 5.95 -6.81 -21.34
CA LEU A 26 6.98 -5.77 -21.31
C LEU A 26 6.83 -4.84 -22.51
N GLU A 27 6.43 -5.37 -23.67
CA GLU A 27 6.22 -4.61 -24.90
C GLU A 27 5.08 -3.60 -24.76
N ASP A 28 3.99 -3.96 -24.07
CA ASP A 28 2.91 -3.01 -23.79
C ASP A 28 3.31 -2.01 -22.72
N TYR A 29 4.12 -2.42 -21.74
CA TYR A 29 4.64 -1.50 -20.73
C TYR A 29 5.59 -0.46 -21.35
N GLU A 30 6.43 -0.86 -22.29
CA GLU A 30 7.34 0.03 -23.03
C GLU A 30 6.57 1.19 -23.67
N LYS A 31 5.47 0.88 -24.38
CA LYS A 31 4.60 1.90 -24.99
C LYS A 31 4.03 2.89 -23.97
N ILE A 32 3.77 2.45 -22.73
CA ILE A 32 3.27 3.32 -21.66
C ILE A 32 4.37 4.30 -21.24
N ILE A 33 5.57 3.81 -20.94
CA ILE A 33 6.65 4.66 -20.43
C ILE A 33 7.26 5.57 -21.51
N GLU A 34 7.06 5.27 -22.79
CA GLU A 34 7.40 6.17 -23.91
C GLU A 34 6.52 7.43 -23.95
N VAL A 35 5.27 7.32 -23.48
CA VAL A 35 4.28 8.40 -23.55
C VAL A 35 4.14 9.13 -22.21
N PHE A 36 4.17 8.40 -21.10
CA PHE A 36 3.88 8.93 -19.77
C PHE A 36 5.15 9.08 -18.93
N SER A 37 5.35 10.28 -18.39
CA SER A 37 6.47 10.57 -17.47
C SER A 37 6.22 10.12 -16.03
N HIS A 38 5.00 9.71 -15.71
CA HIS A 38 4.58 9.29 -14.37
C HIS A 38 3.77 8.01 -14.48
N VAL A 39 4.14 7.00 -13.69
CA VAL A 39 3.49 5.69 -13.67
C VAL A 39 3.28 5.24 -12.24
N ASP A 40 2.08 4.76 -11.94
CA ASP A 40 1.73 4.18 -10.64
C ASP A 40 1.49 2.67 -10.80
N PHE A 41 2.37 1.86 -10.21
CA PHE A 41 2.12 0.43 -10.01
C PHE A 41 1.15 0.28 -8.84
N CYS A 42 -0.07 -0.14 -9.14
CA CYS A 42 -1.15 -0.29 -8.18
C CYS A 42 -2.03 -1.49 -8.51
N GLY A 43 -2.95 -1.83 -7.61
CA GLY A 43 -3.92 -2.89 -7.84
C GLY A 43 -5.10 -2.80 -6.88
N GLN A 44 -6.26 -3.22 -7.36
CA GLN A 44 -7.48 -3.33 -6.56
C GLN A 44 -7.76 -4.79 -6.18
N ILE A 45 -7.59 -5.70 -7.13
CA ILE A 45 -7.76 -7.15 -6.96
C ILE A 45 -6.42 -7.83 -6.61
N GLY A 46 -5.31 -7.30 -7.14
CA GLY A 46 -3.95 -7.81 -6.93
C GLY A 46 -2.99 -6.76 -6.37
N ASP A 47 -1.73 -7.15 -6.23
CA ASP A 47 -0.62 -6.30 -5.78
C ASP A 47 0.52 -6.36 -6.80
N PRO A 48 1.11 -5.22 -7.22
CA PRO A 48 2.09 -5.19 -8.29
C PRO A 48 3.35 -6.03 -8.01
N ILE A 49 3.68 -6.28 -6.74
CA ILE A 49 4.87 -7.09 -6.39
C ILE A 49 4.76 -8.56 -6.83
N PHE A 50 3.56 -9.00 -7.20
CA PHE A 50 3.33 -10.36 -7.70
C PHE A 50 3.58 -10.52 -9.19
N HIS A 51 3.74 -9.43 -9.95
CA HIS A 51 4.06 -9.50 -11.36
C HIS A 51 5.32 -10.35 -11.59
N THR A 52 5.25 -11.38 -12.44
CA THR A 52 6.37 -12.32 -12.64
C THR A 52 7.65 -11.62 -13.11
N GLN A 53 7.48 -10.59 -13.95
CA GLN A 53 8.55 -9.74 -14.48
C GLN A 53 8.77 -8.42 -13.72
N PHE A 54 8.32 -8.29 -12.47
CA PHE A 54 8.37 -7.03 -11.70
C PHE A 54 9.73 -6.31 -11.74
N HIS A 55 10.85 -7.02 -11.54
CA HIS A 55 12.17 -6.39 -11.58
C HIS A 55 12.57 -5.85 -12.96
N LYS A 56 12.08 -6.46 -14.05
CA LYS A 56 12.28 -5.92 -15.40
C LYS A 56 11.48 -4.64 -15.60
N LEU A 57 10.23 -4.62 -15.12
CA LEU A 57 9.41 -3.40 -15.13
C LEU A 57 10.07 -2.28 -14.33
N LEU A 58 10.66 -2.57 -13.16
CA LEU A 58 11.43 -1.58 -12.39
C LEU A 58 12.62 -1.02 -13.17
N GLU A 59 13.38 -1.88 -13.83
CA GLU A 59 14.54 -1.50 -14.64
C GLU A 59 14.15 -0.57 -15.80
N MET A 60 13.07 -0.91 -16.52
CA MET A 60 12.52 -0.09 -17.61
C MET A 60 12.04 1.29 -17.11
N SER A 61 11.67 1.40 -15.84
CA SER A 61 11.07 2.61 -15.26
C SER A 61 12.08 3.63 -14.72
N LYS A 62 13.38 3.49 -15.00
CA LYS A 62 14.42 4.39 -14.45
C LYS A 62 14.34 5.84 -14.93
N ASN A 63 13.69 6.06 -16.07
CA ASN A 63 13.54 7.38 -16.72
C ASN A 63 12.17 8.03 -16.49
N VAL A 64 11.28 7.39 -15.75
CA VAL A 64 9.96 7.93 -15.38
C VAL A 64 9.85 8.06 -13.85
N THR A 65 8.93 8.91 -13.40
CA THR A 65 8.55 8.93 -11.99
C THR A 65 7.68 7.72 -11.71
N LEU A 66 8.25 6.70 -11.05
CA LEU A 66 7.54 5.49 -10.66
C LEU A 66 7.09 5.55 -9.20
N ARG A 67 5.80 5.33 -8.95
CA ARG A 67 5.27 5.06 -7.60
C ARG A 67 4.77 3.62 -7.51
N ILE A 68 5.06 2.94 -6.41
CA ILE A 68 4.71 1.53 -6.21
C ILE A 68 3.85 1.42 -4.96
N HIS A 69 2.59 1.07 -5.14
CA HIS A 69 1.64 0.82 -4.06
C HIS A 69 1.59 -0.66 -3.74
N SER A 70 1.98 -1.04 -2.52
CA SER A 70 1.92 -2.44 -2.09
C SER A 70 1.44 -2.55 -0.65
N ALA A 71 0.64 -3.57 -0.37
CA ALA A 71 0.29 -3.99 0.98
C ALA A 71 0.65 -5.47 1.22
N ALA A 72 1.22 -6.14 0.22
CA ALA A 72 1.59 -7.53 0.32
C ALA A 72 2.88 -7.72 1.15
N THR A 73 2.97 -8.85 1.85
CA THR A 73 4.08 -9.22 2.75
C THR A 73 4.71 -10.54 2.38
N GLN A 74 4.27 -11.16 1.28
CA GLN A 74 4.62 -12.53 0.92
C GLN A 74 6.03 -12.63 0.31
N ARG A 75 6.58 -11.53 -0.24
CA ARG A 75 7.97 -11.52 -0.74
C ARG A 75 8.99 -11.57 0.40
N PRO A 76 10.14 -12.25 0.22
CA PRO A 76 11.21 -12.26 1.21
C PRO A 76 11.97 -10.92 1.24
N ARG A 77 12.69 -10.65 2.33
CA ARG A 77 13.48 -9.41 2.51
C ARG A 77 14.45 -9.15 1.35
N GLU A 78 15.16 -10.18 0.88
CA GLU A 78 16.12 -10.05 -0.23
C GLU A 78 15.47 -9.65 -1.56
N TRP A 79 14.21 -10.06 -1.78
CA TRP A 79 13.47 -9.63 -2.97
C TRP A 79 13.19 -8.12 -2.92
N TYR A 80 12.83 -7.58 -1.75
CA TYR A 80 12.65 -6.14 -1.56
C TYR A 80 13.96 -5.38 -1.70
N LYS A 81 15.04 -5.88 -1.08
CA LYS A 81 16.38 -5.31 -1.21
C LYS A 81 16.79 -5.16 -2.69
N LYS A 82 16.64 -6.24 -3.47
CA LYS A 82 16.91 -6.23 -4.91
C LYS A 82 16.03 -5.23 -5.66
N SER A 83 14.75 -5.14 -5.30
CA SER A 83 13.82 -4.18 -5.90
C SER A 83 14.27 -2.72 -5.66
N PHE A 84 14.68 -2.42 -4.43
CA PHE A 84 15.21 -1.10 -4.05
C PHE A 84 16.51 -0.76 -4.79
N GLU A 85 17.42 -1.73 -4.95
CA GLU A 85 18.66 -1.57 -5.72
C GLU A 85 18.40 -1.37 -7.21
N THR A 86 17.37 -2.05 -7.75
CA THR A 86 17.06 -2.00 -9.20
C THR A 86 16.59 -0.61 -9.62
N ASN A 87 15.74 0.03 -8.82
CA ASN A 87 15.30 1.41 -9.10
C ASN A 87 15.20 2.22 -7.79
N PRO A 88 16.33 2.81 -7.33
CA PRO A 88 16.37 3.56 -6.07
C PRO A 88 15.60 4.90 -6.12
N LYS A 89 15.22 5.35 -7.32
CA LYS A 89 14.41 6.56 -7.52
C LYS A 89 12.91 6.30 -7.38
N ALA A 90 12.48 5.04 -7.40
CA ALA A 90 11.08 4.68 -7.25
C ALA A 90 10.57 5.04 -5.86
N ILE A 91 9.34 5.56 -5.81
CA ILE A 91 8.68 5.93 -4.56
C ILE A 91 7.83 4.74 -4.12
N TRP A 92 8.05 4.23 -2.91
CA TRP A 92 7.28 3.11 -2.37
C TRP A 92 6.20 3.60 -1.42
N ILE A 93 4.97 3.17 -1.63
CA ILE A 93 3.82 3.48 -0.78
C ILE A 93 3.29 2.17 -0.21
N PHE A 94 3.69 1.89 1.03
CA PHE A 94 3.29 0.70 1.74
C PHE A 94 1.98 0.93 2.49
N GLY A 95 0.95 0.13 2.18
CA GLY A 95 -0.32 0.14 2.89
C GLY A 95 -0.23 -0.67 4.17
N LEU A 96 -0.25 0.01 5.32
CA LEU A 96 -0.21 -0.59 6.65
C LEU A 96 -1.20 0.20 7.52
N ASP A 97 -2.40 -0.36 7.76
CA ASP A 97 -3.52 0.38 8.34
C ASP A 97 -3.63 0.16 9.86
N GLY A 98 -3.10 1.07 10.66
CA GLY A 98 -2.90 0.87 12.10
C GLY A 98 -1.43 0.65 12.43
N LEU A 99 -1.11 0.37 13.69
CA LEU A 99 0.24 -0.05 14.10
C LEU A 99 0.62 -1.39 13.41
N PRO A 100 1.91 -1.77 13.38
CA PRO A 100 2.35 -3.03 12.76
C PRO A 100 1.61 -4.28 13.26
N GLU A 101 1.13 -4.26 14.50
CA GLU A 101 0.35 -5.31 15.15
C GLU A 101 -1.11 -5.36 14.68
N GLU A 102 -1.64 -4.28 14.11
CA GLU A 102 -3.08 -4.08 13.90
C GLU A 102 -3.51 -4.23 12.44
N SER A 103 -2.56 -4.08 11.51
CA SER A 103 -2.88 -3.93 10.08
C SER A 103 -3.65 -5.12 9.50
N HIS A 104 -3.44 -6.30 10.06
CA HIS A 104 -4.10 -7.54 9.68
C HIS A 104 -5.62 -7.56 9.96
N ILE A 105 -6.13 -6.67 10.83
CA ILE A 105 -7.56 -6.55 11.16
C ILE A 105 -8.38 -6.25 9.90
N TYR A 106 -7.87 -5.33 9.06
CA TYR A 106 -8.48 -5.03 7.77
C TYR A 106 -7.79 -5.78 6.61
N ARG A 107 -6.46 -5.88 6.64
CA ARG A 107 -5.67 -6.52 5.57
C ARG A 107 -5.41 -7.97 5.91
N VAL A 108 -6.41 -8.81 5.65
CA VAL A 108 -6.32 -10.26 5.91
C VAL A 108 -5.04 -10.85 5.27
N ASN A 109 -4.32 -11.67 6.04
CA ASN A 109 -3.04 -12.30 5.69
C ASN A 109 -1.84 -11.35 5.51
N GLN A 110 -1.95 -10.08 5.88
CA GLN A 110 -0.79 -9.19 5.99
C GLN A 110 -0.04 -9.44 7.30
N ASP A 111 1.28 -9.61 7.20
CA ASP A 111 2.18 -9.56 8.36
C ASP A 111 2.71 -8.13 8.51
N GLY A 112 2.00 -7.33 9.29
CA GLY A 112 2.32 -5.91 9.46
C GLY A 112 3.71 -5.66 10.06
N LYS A 113 4.16 -6.49 11.00
CA LYS A 113 5.51 -6.42 11.57
C LYS A 113 6.57 -6.64 10.51
N LYS A 114 6.41 -7.67 9.69
CA LYS A 114 7.31 -7.93 8.56
C LYS A 114 7.32 -6.78 7.56
N LEU A 115 6.15 -6.22 7.22
CA LEU A 115 6.08 -5.08 6.30
C LEU A 115 6.82 -3.86 6.85
N PHE A 116 6.65 -3.60 8.15
CA PHE A 116 7.31 -2.48 8.81
C PHE A 116 8.84 -2.62 8.80
N GLU A 117 9.38 -3.84 8.98
CA GLU A 117 10.81 -4.10 8.82
C GLU A 117 11.32 -3.94 7.37
N VAL A 118 10.47 -4.19 6.38
CA VAL A 118 10.77 -3.88 4.97
C VAL A 118 10.81 -2.36 4.74
N MET A 119 9.88 -1.61 5.34
CA MET A 119 9.87 -0.14 5.28
C MET A 119 11.14 0.44 5.92
N LYS A 120 11.58 -0.08 7.07
CA LYS A 120 12.85 0.31 7.71
C LYS A 120 14.06 -0.02 6.84
N LEU A 121 14.07 -1.18 6.19
CA LEU A 121 15.11 -1.53 5.20
C LEU A 121 15.16 -0.49 4.07
N ALA A 122 14.00 -0.11 3.52
CA ALA A 122 13.94 0.90 2.46
C ALA A 122 14.53 2.25 2.91
N VAL A 123 14.18 2.72 4.12
CA VAL A 123 14.79 3.92 4.72
C VAL A 123 16.30 3.79 4.84
N SER A 124 16.81 2.65 5.33
CA SER A 124 18.25 2.43 5.47
C SER A 124 19.01 2.42 4.13
N MET A 125 18.30 2.19 3.02
CA MET A 125 18.81 2.23 1.65
C MET A 125 18.51 3.56 0.95
N ASN A 126 18.07 4.57 1.70
CA ASN A 126 17.74 5.91 1.22
C ASN A 126 16.65 5.93 0.14
N ILE A 127 15.71 4.97 0.22
CA ILE A 127 14.55 4.87 -0.68
C ILE A 127 13.45 5.80 -0.16
N ASN A 128 12.81 6.55 -1.06
CA ASN A 128 11.68 7.39 -0.71
C ASN A 128 10.44 6.53 -0.44
N ILE A 129 10.02 6.45 0.83
CA ILE A 129 8.89 5.62 1.24
C ILE A 129 7.80 6.41 1.95
N TYR A 130 6.57 5.93 1.80
CA TYR A 130 5.38 6.37 2.49
C TYR A 130 4.72 5.22 3.23
N TRP A 131 4.48 5.41 4.52
CA TRP A 131 3.49 4.66 5.27
C TRP A 131 2.11 5.23 4.94
N LYS A 132 1.35 4.51 4.11
CA LYS A 132 -0.05 4.82 3.83
C LYS A 132 -0.93 4.17 4.89
N TYR A 133 -1.62 5.00 5.65
CA TYR A 133 -2.48 4.62 6.77
C TYR A 133 -3.93 4.96 6.44
N ILE A 134 -4.75 3.95 6.14
CA ILE A 134 -6.20 4.17 5.99
C ILE A 134 -6.85 4.22 7.37
N LEU A 135 -7.62 5.28 7.60
CA LEU A 135 -8.36 5.48 8.83
C LEU A 135 -9.57 4.54 8.92
N PHE A 136 -9.60 3.75 9.98
CA PHE A 136 -10.67 2.85 10.37
C PHE A 136 -11.06 3.05 11.83
N LYS A 137 -12.23 2.55 12.22
CA LYS A 137 -12.70 2.59 13.60
C LYS A 137 -11.72 1.98 14.60
N TYR A 138 -11.12 0.83 14.25
CA TYR A 138 -10.25 0.10 15.18
C TYR A 138 -8.89 0.79 15.40
N ASN A 139 -8.46 1.68 14.51
CA ASN A 139 -7.13 2.29 14.54
C ASN A 139 -7.16 3.81 14.79
N GLN A 140 -8.34 4.43 14.81
CA GLN A 140 -8.49 5.89 14.90
C GLN A 140 -7.82 6.53 16.13
N ASP A 141 -7.67 5.78 17.23
CA ASP A 141 -7.05 6.28 18.46
C ASP A 141 -5.51 6.13 18.44
N HIS A 142 -4.94 5.41 17.46
CA HIS A 142 -3.49 5.17 17.32
C HIS A 142 -2.82 6.03 16.24
N ILE A 143 -3.54 6.95 15.60
CA ILE A 143 -2.99 7.78 14.51
C ILE A 143 -1.77 8.57 14.98
N LYS A 144 -1.83 9.20 16.16
CA LYS A 144 -0.73 10.01 16.71
C LYS A 144 0.49 9.14 17.02
N GLU A 145 0.27 7.93 17.54
CA GLU A 145 1.32 6.97 17.81
C GLU A 145 2.01 6.51 16.52
N ALA A 146 1.22 6.12 15.51
CA ALA A 146 1.73 5.72 14.20
C ALA A 146 2.52 6.84 13.52
N PHE A 147 2.06 8.10 13.60
CA PHE A 147 2.79 9.25 13.09
C PHE A 147 4.14 9.46 13.80
N ASN A 148 4.15 9.41 15.13
CA ASN A 148 5.38 9.56 15.90
C ASN A 148 6.37 8.42 15.60
N LEU A 149 5.87 7.20 15.41
CA LEU A 149 6.68 6.05 15.02
C LEU A 149 7.26 6.24 13.60
N ALA A 150 6.45 6.68 12.63
CA ALA A 150 6.93 7.00 11.29
C ALA A 150 8.03 8.08 11.33
N LYS A 151 7.84 9.15 12.11
CA LYS A 151 8.84 10.20 12.29
C LYS A 151 10.13 9.67 12.91
N LYS A 152 10.02 8.83 13.95
CA LYS A 152 11.17 8.20 14.62
C LYS A 152 11.98 7.35 13.65
N GLU A 153 11.32 6.60 12.77
CA GLU A 153 11.95 5.72 11.79
C GLU A 153 12.22 6.42 10.44
N HIS A 154 12.13 7.76 10.39
CA HIS A 154 12.42 8.58 9.21
C HIS A 154 11.59 8.23 7.95
N MET A 155 10.31 7.90 8.15
CA MET A 155 9.35 7.55 7.10
C MET A 155 8.39 8.71 6.81
N ASN A 156 7.99 8.89 5.55
CA ASN A 156 6.85 9.76 5.27
C ASN A 156 5.55 9.09 5.73
N PHE A 157 4.65 9.85 6.35
CA PHE A 157 3.37 9.34 6.84
C PHE A 157 2.21 9.93 6.03
N ARG A 158 1.32 9.08 5.52
CA ARG A 158 0.16 9.48 4.70
C ARG A 158 -1.13 8.91 5.28
N LEU A 159 -1.83 9.75 6.05
CA LEU A 159 -3.18 9.46 6.52
C LEU A 159 -4.20 9.58 5.39
N VAL A 160 -5.06 8.58 5.22
CA VAL A 160 -6.05 8.50 4.13
C VAL A 160 -7.44 8.22 4.69
N GLN A 161 -8.42 9.04 4.31
CA GLN A 161 -9.83 8.72 4.47
C GLN A 161 -10.31 7.83 3.32
N SER A 162 -10.99 6.73 3.66
CA SER A 162 -11.59 5.85 2.65
C SER A 162 -12.82 6.51 2.01
N GLY A 163 -12.91 6.44 0.68
CA GLY A 163 -14.11 6.86 -0.06
C GLY A 163 -15.32 5.93 0.12
N ARG A 164 -15.14 4.78 0.80
CA ARG A 164 -16.18 3.75 0.99
C ARG A 164 -17.29 4.18 1.95
N TRP A 165 -17.06 5.19 2.79
CA TRP A 165 -18.01 5.63 3.83
C TRP A 165 -19.25 6.39 3.29
N LYS A 166 -19.46 6.41 1.97
CA LYS A 166 -20.51 7.22 1.30
C LYS A 166 -21.89 6.56 1.29
N ALA A 167 -21.99 5.24 1.34
CA ALA A 167 -23.26 4.52 1.37
C ALA A 167 -23.56 4.04 2.81
N LYS A 168 -24.80 4.21 3.28
CA LYS A 168 -25.26 3.64 4.56
C LYS A 168 -25.34 2.11 4.45
N GLY A 169 -24.83 1.38 5.44
CA GLY A 169 -24.98 -0.07 5.57
C GLY A 169 -23.81 -0.92 5.09
N GLU A 170 -22.87 -0.37 4.30
CA GLU A 170 -21.65 -1.09 3.91
C GLU A 170 -20.48 -0.68 4.81
N TYR A 171 -19.82 -1.67 5.44
CA TYR A 171 -18.62 -1.48 6.26
C TYR A 171 -18.77 -0.60 7.52
N ASP A 172 -19.99 -0.40 8.02
CA ASP A 172 -20.25 0.49 9.17
C ASP A 172 -19.42 0.11 10.43
N ASP A 173 -19.09 -1.16 10.63
CA ASP A 173 -18.26 -1.59 11.76
C ASP A 173 -16.80 -1.10 11.66
N LEU A 174 -16.31 -0.85 10.45
CA LEU A 174 -14.98 -0.32 10.19
C LEU A 174 -14.98 1.20 10.04
N ARG A 175 -16.15 1.83 9.96
CA ARG A 175 -16.29 3.26 9.74
C ARG A 175 -15.79 4.03 10.97
N PRO A 176 -14.80 4.94 10.81
CA PRO A 176 -14.30 5.74 11.92
C PRO A 176 -15.41 6.65 12.47
N THR A 177 -15.41 6.84 13.79
CA THR A 177 -16.35 7.74 14.47
C THR A 177 -15.86 9.18 14.48
N ILE A 178 -14.58 9.40 14.19
CA ILE A 178 -13.98 10.71 14.07
C ILE A 178 -14.03 11.18 12.61
N SER A 179 -14.44 12.43 12.40
CA SER A 179 -14.22 13.13 11.13
C SER A 179 -12.80 13.66 11.15
N THR A 180 -11.92 13.18 10.26
CA THR A 180 -10.59 13.81 10.15
C THR A 180 -10.65 15.01 9.23
N THR A 181 -10.74 16.21 9.78
CA THR A 181 -9.88 17.27 9.25
C THR A 181 -8.45 16.76 9.43
N VAL A 182 -7.68 16.69 8.35
CA VAL A 182 -6.27 16.25 8.42
C VAL A 182 -5.60 17.03 9.56
N PRO A 183 -4.99 16.36 10.56
CA PRO A 183 -4.42 17.06 11.70
C PRO A 183 -3.38 18.08 11.21
N GLU A 184 -3.28 19.24 11.85
CA GLU A 184 -2.34 20.33 11.46
C GLU A 184 -0.88 19.87 11.34
N TRP A 185 -0.50 18.78 12.02
CA TRP A 185 0.84 18.19 11.97
C TRP A 185 1.10 17.26 10.78
N GLY A 186 0.07 16.96 9.96
CA GLY A 186 0.14 16.03 8.83
C GLY A 186 0.06 16.75 7.50
N THR A 187 1.17 17.31 7.01
CA THR A 187 1.21 17.94 5.69
C THR A 187 0.79 16.94 4.61
N ILE A 188 -0.30 17.27 3.92
CA ILE A 188 -0.82 16.54 2.76
C ILE A 188 0.11 16.85 1.57
N LEU A 189 0.93 15.89 1.15
CA LEU A 189 1.33 15.88 -0.25
C LEU A 189 0.10 15.44 -1.06
N ARG A 190 -0.57 16.42 -1.67
CA ARG A 190 -1.52 16.15 -2.75
C ARG A 190 -0.72 15.60 -3.94
N PRO A 191 -1.28 14.62 -4.68
CA PRO A 191 -0.58 13.89 -5.74
C PRO A 191 0.14 14.76 -6.75
#